data_AF-A0A418LX79-F1
#
_entry.id   AF-A0A418LX79-F1
#
_cell.length_a   1.000
_cell.length_b   1.000
_cell.length_c   1.000
_cell.angle_alpha   90.00
_cell.angle_beta   90.00
_cell.angle_gamma   90.00
#
_symmetry.space_group_name_H-M   'P 1'
#
loop_
_entity.id
_entity.type
_entity.pdbx_description
1 polymer ?
#
loop_
_entity_poly.entity_id
_entity_poly.type
_entity_poly.pdbx_seq_one_letter_code
_entity_poly.pdbx_strand_id
1 'polypeptide(L)'
;MQTSREKKLIAKYWVFGGSGAMLLGSGLSVLLHGSKLKEIGADSWFWVSTGGFALIMSGLSFIGDANRFRTMVDVLRELDARDKAAQ
;
A
#
# COMPACT_ATOMS: atom_id res chain seq x y z
N MET A 1 -2.11 -14.85 -24.22
CA MET A 1 -1.90 -15.66 -22.99
C MET A 1 -1.16 -14.78 -21.99
N GLN A 2 -1.77 -14.40 -20.86
CA GLN A 2 -1.04 -13.65 -19.83
C GLN A 2 0.18 -14.48 -19.40
N THR A 3 1.38 -13.90 -19.53
CA THR A 3 2.60 -14.57 -19.11
C THR A 3 2.55 -14.80 -17.59
N SER A 4 3.16 -15.89 -17.10
CA SER A 4 3.19 -16.23 -15.67
C SER A 4 3.74 -15.08 -14.80
N ARG A 5 4.54 -14.18 -15.39
CA ARG A 5 5.09 -12.98 -14.75
C ARG A 5 4.01 -11.93 -14.44
N GLU A 6 3.09 -11.64 -15.36
CA GLU A 6 2.01 -10.66 -15.13
C GLU A 6 1.12 -11.06 -13.97
N LYS A 7 0.72 -12.35 -13.91
CA LYS A 7 -0.14 -12.87 -12.82
C LYS A 7 0.52 -12.70 -11.45
N LYS A 8 1.82 -12.97 -11.35
CA LYS A 8 2.59 -12.78 -10.11
C LYS A 8 2.64 -11.29 -9.69
N LEU A 9 2.76 -10.38 -10.65
CA LEU A 9 2.80 -8.94 -10.37
C LEU A 9 1.44 -8.40 -9.94
N ILE A 10 0.35 -8.84 -10.57
CA ILE A 10 -1.01 -8.49 -10.15
C ILE A 10 -1.31 -9.04 -8.74
N ALA A 11 -0.87 -10.27 -8.43
CA ALA A 11 -1.02 -10.81 -7.10
C ALA A 11 -0.27 -9.96 -6.05
N LYS A 12 0.97 -9.52 -6.36
CA LYS A 12 1.71 -8.59 -5.50
C LYS A 12 0.99 -7.24 -5.36
N TYR A 13 0.43 -6.69 -6.43
CA TYR A 13 -0.39 -5.47 -6.37
C TYR A 13 -1.53 -5.61 -5.35
N TRP A 14 -2.27 -6.71 -5.36
CA TRP A 14 -3.37 -6.92 -4.43
C TRP A 14 -2.91 -7.13 -2.99
N VAL A 15 -1.82 -7.87 -2.78
CA VAL A 15 -1.26 -8.08 -1.44
C VAL A 15 -0.73 -6.78 -0.86
N PHE A 16 0.10 -6.05 -1.59
CA PHE A 16 0.68 -4.78 -1.12
C PHE A 16 -0.35 -3.66 -1.04
N GLY A 17 -1.27 -3.57 -2.00
CA GLY A 17 -2.34 -2.57 -2.00
C GLY A 17 -3.35 -2.83 -0.88
N GLY A 18 -3.76 -4.08 -0.69
CA GLY A 18 -4.67 -4.49 0.38
C GLY A 18 -4.07 -4.31 1.78
N SER A 19 -2.83 -4.80 1.98
CA SER A 19 -2.13 -4.59 3.25
C SER A 19 -1.82 -3.13 3.53
N GLY A 20 -1.45 -2.36 2.50
CA GLY A 20 -1.23 -0.92 2.61
C GLY A 20 -2.49 -0.16 3.02
N ALA A 21 -3.63 -0.46 2.39
CA ALA A 21 -4.92 0.13 2.77
C ALA A 21 -5.35 -0.25 4.21
N MET A 22 -5.10 -1.50 4.61
CA MET A 22 -5.36 -1.96 5.98
C MET A 22 -4.49 -1.20 6.99
N LEU A 23 -3.19 -1.07 6.75
CA LEU A 23 -2.27 -0.31 7.61
C LEU A 23 -2.67 1.16 7.71
N LEU A 24 -3.09 1.77 6.60
CA LEU A 24 -3.52 3.17 6.58
C LEU A 24 -4.79 3.36 7.43
N GLY A 25 -5.79 2.49 7.26
CA GLY A 25 -7.02 2.51 8.07
C GLY A 25 -6.77 2.25 9.55
N SER A 26 -5.95 1.24 9.88
CA SER A 26 -5.54 0.94 11.27
C SER A 26 -4.76 2.11 11.88
N GLY A 27 -3.84 2.71 11.14
CA GLY A 27 -3.07 3.86 11.60
C GLY A 27 -3.94 5.09 11.91
N LEU A 28 -4.93 5.38 11.06
CA LEU A 28 -5.95 6.42 11.30
C LEU A 28 -6.74 6.14 12.59
N SER A 29 -7.18 4.90 12.79
CA SER A 29 -7.93 4.51 14.00
C SER A 29 -7.08 4.69 15.27
N VAL A 30 -5.83 4.25 15.24
CA VAL A 30 -4.88 4.40 16.36
C VAL A 30 -4.57 5.87 16.65
N LEU A 31 -4.44 6.70 15.62
CA LEU A 31 -4.18 8.13 15.77
C LEU A 31 -5.38 8.85 16.40
N LEU A 32 -6.61 8.51 16.00
CA LEU A 32 -7.83 8.99 16.65
C LEU A 32 -7.92 8.54 18.11
N HIS A 33 -7.54 7.29 18.40
CA HIS A 33 -7.46 6.80 19.78
C HIS A 33 -6.42 7.58 20.61
N GLY A 34 -5.24 7.84 20.03
CA GLY A 34 -4.22 8.69 20.63
C GLY A 34 -4.71 10.11 20.92
N SER A 35 -5.52 10.70 20.03
CA SER A 35 -6.16 11.99 20.27
C SER A 35 -7.09 11.97 21.49
N LYS A 36 -7.85 10.89 21.68
CA LYS A 36 -8.70 10.73 22.87
C LYS A 36 -7.89 10.51 24.15
N LEU A 37 -6.78 9.77 24.08
CA LEU A 37 -5.86 9.64 25.21
C LEU A 37 -5.26 11.00 25.63
N LYS A 38 -5.00 11.87 24.65
CA LYS A 38 -4.53 13.23 24.91
C LYS A 38 -5.59 14.07 25.64
N GLU A 39 -6.86 13.97 25.24
CA GLU A 39 -7.97 14.69 25.89
C GLU A 39 -8.12 14.32 27.37
N ILE A 40 -7.90 13.04 27.73
CA ILE A 40 -8.00 12.57 29.11
C ILE A 40 -6.69 12.71 29.91
N GLY A 41 -5.64 13.31 29.32
CA GLY A 41 -4.35 13.53 29.98
C GLY A 41 -3.53 12.26 30.22
N ALA A 42 -3.74 11.19 29.45
CA ALA A 42 -2.99 9.95 29.62
C ALA A 42 -1.60 10.07 28.97
N ASP A 43 -0.52 9.84 29.72
CA ASP A 43 0.87 9.99 29.26
C ASP A 43 1.22 9.17 28.01
N SER A 44 0.51 8.06 27.76
CA SER A 44 0.71 7.21 26.59
C SER A 44 0.27 7.84 25.27
N TRP A 45 -0.47 8.97 25.27
CA TRP A 45 -1.06 9.57 24.08
C TRP A 45 -0.05 9.84 22.96
N PHE A 46 1.16 10.29 23.34
CA PHE A 46 2.21 10.64 22.39
C PHE A 46 2.68 9.41 21.61
N TRP A 47 3.07 8.36 22.32
CA TRP A 47 3.57 7.12 21.72
C TRP A 47 2.50 6.39 20.91
N VAL A 48 1.26 6.37 21.39
CA VAL A 48 0.13 5.80 20.64
C VAL A 48 -0.10 6.57 19.33
N SER A 49 -0.10 7.90 19.38
CA SER A 49 -0.28 8.73 18.18
C SER A 49 0.89 8.58 17.19
N THR A 50 2.13 8.54 17.68
CA THR A 50 3.32 8.29 16.87
C THR A 50 3.26 6.91 16.21
N GLY A 51 2.82 5.89 16.94
CA GLY A 51 2.57 4.55 16.38
C GLY A 51 1.52 4.57 15.28
N GLY A 52 0.40 5.27 15.50
CA GLY A 52 -0.62 5.49 14.48
C GLY A 52 -0.07 6.16 13.22
N PHE A 53 0.74 7.20 13.38
CA PHE A 53 1.39 7.88 12.26
C PHE A 53 2.38 6.97 11.51
N ALA A 54 3.18 6.17 12.21
CA ALA A 54 4.08 5.21 11.61
C ALA A 54 3.34 4.15 10.77
N LEU A 55 2.17 3.70 11.23
CA LEU A 55 1.30 2.79 10.46
C LEU A 55 0.76 3.45 9.19
N ILE A 56 0.33 4.71 9.26
CA ILE A 56 -0.11 5.48 8.08
C ILE A 56 1.02 5.58 7.04
N MET A 57 2.21 5.99 7.48
CA MET A 57 3.37 6.13 6.59
C MET A 57 3.77 4.80 5.96
N SER A 58 3.75 3.71 6.75
CA SER A 58 4.03 2.35 6.24
C SER A 58 2.98 1.91 5.22
N GLY A 59 1.69 2.19 5.49
CA GLY A 59 0.59 1.90 4.57
C GLY A 59 0.71 2.66 3.25
N LEU A 60 1.08 3.95 3.30
CA LEU A 60 1.34 4.77 2.11
C LEU A 60 2.52 4.23 1.28
N SER A 61 3.61 3.80 1.92
CA SER A 61 4.73 3.16 1.22
C SER A 61 4.29 1.89 0.49
N PHE A 62 3.49 1.03 1.14
CA PHE A 62 2.99 -0.21 0.54
C PHE A 62 2.05 0.04 -0.64
N ILE A 63 1.19 1.07 -0.55
CA ILE A 63 0.34 1.49 -1.68
C ILE A 63 1.21 2.00 -2.84
N GLY A 64 2.28 2.74 -2.55
CA GLY A 64 3.25 3.17 -3.57
C GLY A 64 3.89 1.99 -4.29
N ASP A 65 4.34 0.98 -3.56
CA ASP A 65 4.90 -0.26 -4.13
C ASP A 65 3.85 -1.04 -4.93
N ALA A 66 2.61 -1.09 -4.47
CA ALA A 66 1.51 -1.68 -5.22
C ALA A 66 1.34 -0.97 -6.58
N ASN A 67 1.30 0.37 -6.58
CA ASN A 67 1.18 1.14 -7.82
C ASN A 67 2.34 0.85 -8.78
N ARG A 68 3.57 0.72 -8.27
CA ARG A 68 4.73 0.31 -9.06
C ARG A 68 4.54 -1.05 -9.74
N PHE A 69 3.99 -2.04 -9.04
CA PHE A 69 3.70 -3.35 -9.65
C PHE A 69 2.65 -3.27 -10.75
N ARG A 70 1.62 -2.43 -10.58
CA ARG A 70 0.60 -2.20 -11.60
C ARG A 70 1.19 -1.56 -12.86
N THR A 71 1.97 -0.49 -12.69
CA THR A 71 2.65 0.17 -13.82
C THR A 71 3.57 -0.78 -14.57
N MET A 72 4.30 -1.66 -13.85
CA MET A 72 5.19 -2.62 -14.50
C MET A 72 4.43 -3.67 -15.33
N VAL A 73 3.23 -4.07 -14.90
CA VAL A 73 2.35 -4.94 -15.71
C VAL A 73 1.88 -4.21 -16.96
N ASP A 74 1.49 -2.94 -16.84
CA ASP A 74 1.02 -2.16 -17.99
C ASP A 74 2.13 -1.98 -19.04
N VAL A 75 3.36 -1.68 -18.61
CA VAL A 75 4.53 -1.60 -19.49
C VAL A 75 4.83 -2.93 -20.18
N LEU A 76 4.81 -4.05 -19.45
CA LEU A 76 5.05 -5.38 -20.04
C LEU A 76 4.01 -5.71 -21.11
N ARG A 77 2.74 -5.38 -20.87
CA ARG A 77 1.66 -5.60 -21.84
C ARG A 77 1.84 -4.75 -23.10
N GLU A 78 2.33 -3.52 -22.96
CA GLU A 78 2.60 -2.66 -24.11
C GLU A 78 3.78 -3.15 -24.94
N LEU A 79 4.86 -3.62 -24.29
CA LEU A 79 6.00 -4.23 -24.99
C LEU A 79 5.59 -5.48 -25.77
N ASP A 80 4.86 -6.40 -25.13
CA ASP A 80 4.33 -7.61 -25.77
C ASP A 80 3.41 -7.30 -26.97
N ALA A 81 2.68 -6.18 -26.92
CA ALA A 81 1.82 -5.74 -28.03
C ALA A 81 2.63 -5.20 -29.21
N ARG A 82 3.69 -4.44 -28.93
CA ARG A 82 4.60 -3.91 -29.96
C ARG A 82 5.37 -5.03 -30.66
N ASP A 83 5.87 -6.00 -29.91
CA ASP A 83 6.60 -7.15 -30.47
C ASP A 83 5.72 -7.97 -31.44
N LYS A 84 4.45 -8.16 -31.10
CA LYS A 84 3.48 -8.83 -31.99
C LYS A 84 3.10 -8.03 -33.23
N ALA A 85 3.13 -6.70 -33.15
CA ALA A 85 2.86 -5.84 -34.29
C ALA A 85 4.05 -5.74 -35.26
N ALA A 86 5.26 -6.08 -34.78
CA ALA A 86 6.48 -6.12 -35.57
C ALA A 86 6.76 -7.47 -36.24
N GLN A 87 5.96 -8.51 -35.92
CA GLN A 87 5.98 -9.84 -36.56
C GLN A 87 4.87 -9.96 -37.60
#